data_AF-A0A9D6E0K4-F1
#
_entry.id   AF-A0A9D6E0K4-F1
#
_cell.length_a   1.000
_cell.length_b   1.000
_cell.length_c   1.000
_cell.angle_alpha   90.00
_cell.angle_beta   90.00
_cell.angle_gamma   90.00
#
_symmetry.space_group_name_H-M   'P 1'
#
loop_
_entity.id
_entity.type
_entity.pdbx_description
1 polymer ?
#
loop_
_entity_poly.entity_id
_entity_poly.type
_entity_poly.pdbx_seq_one_letter_code
_entity_poly.pdbx_strand_id
1 'polypeptide(L)'
;MISEYELDKVMPSTEVIRKLADFFGVTTDYLIYSHKEDAAVRDRELLNYLAAIEEMPKDDQYLVKRFLRAFVVDHRLQNIPPSPQIQDEAQRQIVSQGNIVALKKRGRPGKIKEAVGV
;
A
#
# COMPACT_ATOMS: atom_id res chain seq x y z
N MET A 1 -6.51 -34.83 7.14
CA MET A 1 -6.19 -35.06 5.71
C MET A 1 -6.28 -33.75 4.93
N ILE A 2 -7.43 -33.06 4.84
CA ILE A 2 -7.51 -31.73 4.16
C ILE A 2 -6.83 -30.59 4.92
N SER A 3 -6.99 -30.53 6.24
CA SER A 3 -6.35 -29.50 7.10
C SER A 3 -4.82 -29.51 7.02
N GLU A 4 -4.21 -30.64 6.70
CA GLU A 4 -2.75 -30.73 6.53
C GLU A 4 -2.28 -30.12 5.21
N TYR A 5 -3.16 -30.05 4.19
CA TYR A 5 -2.89 -29.39 2.91
C TYR A 5 -2.95 -27.87 3.07
N GLU A 6 -3.92 -27.37 3.85
CA GLU A 6 -4.09 -25.94 4.12
C GLU A 6 -2.97 -25.36 5.00
N LEU A 7 -2.31 -26.21 5.79
CA LEU A 7 -1.21 -25.84 6.66
C LEU A 7 0.17 -26.06 6.02
N ASP A 8 0.23 -26.37 4.72
CA ASP A 8 1.45 -26.69 3.97
C ASP A 8 2.27 -27.86 4.58
N LYS A 9 1.65 -28.69 5.41
CA LYS A 9 2.32 -29.80 6.10
C LYS A 9 2.46 -31.01 5.20
N VAL A 10 1.56 -31.18 4.23
CA VAL A 10 1.57 -32.26 3.25
C VAL A 10 1.17 -31.70 1.89
N MET A 11 1.97 -31.97 0.87
CA MET A 11 1.59 -31.63 -0.52
C MET A 11 0.64 -32.72 -1.06
N PRO A 12 -0.54 -32.36 -1.60
CA PRO A 12 -1.43 -33.33 -2.21
C PRO A 12 -0.77 -33.98 -3.45
N SER A 13 -1.20 -35.20 -3.80
CA SER A 13 -0.74 -35.83 -5.04
C SER A 13 -1.29 -35.10 -6.28
N THR A 14 -0.60 -35.23 -7.41
CA THR A 14 -1.03 -34.65 -8.70
C THR A 14 -2.46 -35.06 -9.08
N GLU A 15 -2.85 -36.30 -8.77
CA GLU A 15 -4.20 -36.78 -9.04
C GLU A 15 -5.26 -36.07 -8.18
N VAL A 16 -4.96 -35.81 -6.91
CA VAL A 16 -5.84 -35.04 -6.02
C VAL A 16 -5.95 -33.60 -6.50
N ILE A 17 -4.84 -32.98 -6.89
CA ILE A 17 -4.82 -31.61 -7.44
C ILE A 17 -5.68 -31.53 -8.71
N ARG A 18 -5.55 -32.48 -9.63
CA ARG A 18 -6.38 -32.54 -10.85
C ARG A 18 -7.87 -32.65 -10.52
N LYS A 19 -8.26 -33.54 -9.61
CA LYS A 19 -9.67 -33.71 -9.21
C LYS A 19 -10.24 -32.45 -8.57
N LEU A 20 -9.44 -31.73 -7.79
CA LEU A 20 -9.83 -30.44 -7.21
C LEU A 20 -9.98 -29.37 -8.31
N ALA A 21 -9.03 -29.29 -9.24
CA ALA A 21 -9.09 -28.36 -10.37
C ALA A 21 -10.36 -28.58 -11.21
N ASP A 22 -10.65 -29.84 -11.54
CA ASP A 22 -11.86 -30.25 -12.28
C ASP A 22 -13.14 -29.90 -11.51
N PHE A 23 -13.17 -30.13 -10.19
CA PHE A 23 -14.32 -29.82 -9.35
C PHE A 23 -14.60 -28.32 -9.23
N PHE A 24 -13.54 -27.51 -9.10
CA PHE A 24 -13.65 -26.05 -8.95
C PHE A 24 -13.68 -25.29 -10.29
N GLY A 25 -13.46 -25.97 -11.42
CA GLY A 25 -13.43 -25.35 -12.75
C GLY A 25 -12.24 -24.41 -12.94
N VAL A 26 -11.10 -24.72 -12.33
CA VAL A 26 -9.85 -23.94 -12.42
C VAL A 26 -8.72 -24.77 -13.03
N THR A 27 -7.57 -24.15 -13.32
CA THR A 27 -6.39 -24.89 -13.79
C THR A 27 -5.64 -25.52 -12.61
N THR A 28 -4.89 -26.61 -12.88
CA THR A 28 -3.99 -27.20 -11.86
C THR A 28 -2.93 -26.21 -11.40
N ASP A 29 -2.44 -25.38 -12.31
CA ASP A 29 -1.47 -24.31 -12.03
C ASP A 29 -2.01 -23.32 -10.99
N TYR A 30 -3.29 -22.95 -11.09
CA TYR A 30 -3.94 -22.08 -10.11
C TYR A 30 -3.93 -22.65 -8.67
N LEU A 31 -3.95 -23.97 -8.53
CA LEU A 31 -3.92 -24.64 -7.21
C LEU A 31 -2.49 -24.88 -6.69
N ILE A 32 -1.51 -25.04 -7.59
CA ILE A 32 -0.11 -25.35 -7.23
C ILE A 32 0.66 -24.08 -6.94
N TYR A 33 0.45 -23.06 -7.75
CA TYR A 33 1.08 -21.78 -7.57
C TYR A 33 0.21 -20.95 -6.63
N SER A 34 0.56 -20.96 -5.35
CA SER A 34 0.09 -19.95 -4.41
C SER A 34 0.54 -18.60 -4.92
N HIS A 35 -0.28 -17.97 -5.74
CA HIS A 35 -0.17 -16.56 -6.02
C HIS A 35 -0.30 -15.87 -4.65
N LYS A 36 0.82 -15.55 -4.00
CA LYS A 36 0.89 -14.56 -2.91
C LYS A 36 0.53 -13.15 -3.40
N GLU A 37 -0.25 -13.06 -4.46
CA GLU A 37 -0.86 -11.85 -4.95
C GLU A 37 -2.35 -12.03 -4.75
N ASP A 38 -2.88 -11.34 -3.73
CA ASP A 38 -4.30 -11.09 -3.47
C ASP A 38 -4.98 -10.32 -4.63
N ALA A 39 -4.82 -10.79 -5.87
CA ALA A 39 -5.17 -10.04 -7.08
C ALA A 39 -6.19 -10.76 -7.97
N ALA A 40 -6.91 -11.77 -7.45
CA ALA A 40 -8.10 -12.24 -8.13
C ALA A 40 -9.13 -11.09 -8.12
N VAL A 41 -9.37 -10.48 -9.27
CA VAL A 41 -10.47 -9.51 -9.45
C VAL A 41 -11.78 -10.24 -9.13
N ARG A 42 -12.38 -9.94 -7.97
CA ARG A 42 -13.62 -10.59 -7.50
C ARG A 42 -14.89 -10.00 -8.10
N ASP A 43 -14.77 -8.81 -8.68
CA ASP A 43 -15.88 -8.11 -9.31
C ASP A 43 -16.25 -8.77 -10.63
N ARG A 44 -17.45 -9.37 -10.67
CA ARG A 44 -17.98 -10.09 -11.84
C ARG A 44 -18.22 -9.16 -13.02
N GLU A 45 -18.62 -7.93 -12.77
CA GLU A 45 -18.86 -6.96 -13.83
C GLU A 45 -17.54 -6.58 -14.51
N LEU A 46 -16.50 -6.30 -13.72
CA LEU A 46 -15.17 -5.99 -14.24
C LEU A 46 -14.56 -7.16 -15.03
N LEU A 47 -14.72 -8.39 -14.56
CA LEU A 47 -14.29 -9.58 -15.29
C LEU A 47 -14.99 -9.72 -16.65
N ASN A 48 -16.29 -9.43 -16.70
CA ASN A 48 -17.05 -9.45 -17.96
C ASN A 48 -16.55 -8.38 -18.94
N TYR A 49 -16.22 -7.17 -18.45
CA TYR A 49 -15.63 -6.14 -19.30
C TYR A 49 -14.26 -6.56 -19.84
N LEU A 50 -13.40 -7.17 -19.01
CA LEU A 50 -12.10 -7.68 -19.46
C LEU A 50 -12.25 -8.74 -20.55
N ALA A 51 -13.18 -9.69 -20.38
CA ALA A 51 -13.48 -10.69 -21.41
C ALA A 51 -13.98 -10.04 -22.71
N ALA A 52 -14.91 -9.08 -22.62
CA ALA A 52 -15.43 -8.37 -23.79
C ALA A 52 -14.33 -7.58 -24.52
N ILE A 53 -13.37 -7.00 -23.81
CA ILE A 53 -12.22 -6.30 -24.41
C ILE A 53 -11.36 -7.26 -25.24
N GLU A 54 -11.16 -8.50 -24.80
CA GLU A 54 -10.32 -9.46 -25.52
C GLU A 54 -10.86 -9.79 -26.93
N GLU A 55 -12.18 -9.73 -27.11
CA GLU A 55 -12.87 -9.98 -28.38
C GLU A 55 -12.83 -8.78 -29.36
N MET A 56 -12.40 -7.59 -28.90
CA MET A 56 -12.37 -6.38 -29.73
C MET A 56 -11.22 -6.36 -30.75
N PRO A 57 -11.29 -5.55 -31.82
CA PRO A 57 -10.14 -5.26 -32.68
C PRO A 57 -8.93 -4.73 -31.89
N LYS A 58 -7.71 -5.00 -32.38
CA LYS A 58 -6.47 -4.65 -31.65
C LYS A 58 -6.31 -3.16 -31.36
N ASP A 59 -6.76 -2.31 -32.27
CA ASP A 59 -6.69 -0.86 -32.11
C ASP A 59 -7.62 -0.40 -30.97
N ASP A 60 -8.82 -0.97 -30.87
CA ASP A 60 -9.77 -0.68 -29.81
C ASP A 60 -9.28 -1.20 -28.45
N GLN A 61 -8.72 -2.42 -28.43
CA GLN A 61 -8.07 -2.96 -27.22
C GLN A 61 -6.97 -2.03 -26.71
N TYR A 62 -6.15 -1.51 -27.61
CA TYR A 62 -5.07 -0.59 -27.27
C TYR A 62 -5.61 0.70 -26.65
N LEU A 63 -6.67 1.26 -27.23
CA LEU A 63 -7.31 2.47 -26.73
C LEU A 63 -7.88 2.27 -25.31
N VAL A 64 -8.61 1.18 -25.08
CA VAL A 64 -9.18 0.86 -23.75
C VAL A 64 -8.09 0.70 -22.71
N LYS A 65 -6.99 -0.01 -23.02
CA LYS A 65 -5.85 -0.17 -22.12
C LYS A 65 -5.19 1.16 -21.78
N ARG A 66 -5.11 2.11 -22.72
CA ARG A 66 -4.60 3.47 -22.45
C ARG A 66 -5.49 4.22 -21.45
N PHE A 67 -6.81 4.14 -21.60
CA PHE A 67 -7.73 4.77 -20.66
C PHE A 67 -7.63 4.15 -19.26
N LEU A 68 -7.69 2.82 -19.16
CA LEU A 68 -7.54 2.12 -17.88
C LEU A 68 -6.24 2.52 -17.17
N ARG A 69 -5.13 2.59 -17.92
CA ARG A 69 -3.84 3.06 -17.38
C ARG A 69 -3.93 4.50 -16.87
N ALA A 70 -4.56 5.41 -17.63
CA ALA A 70 -4.68 6.82 -17.23
C ALA A 70 -5.43 6.95 -15.89
N PHE A 71 -6.58 6.27 -15.74
CA PHE A 71 -7.36 6.29 -14.51
C PHE A 71 -6.61 5.69 -13.32
N VAL A 72 -5.92 4.56 -13.51
CA VAL A 72 -5.14 3.92 -12.43
C VAL A 72 -3.97 4.81 -12.00
N VAL A 73 -3.29 5.46 -12.94
CA VAL A 73 -2.18 6.36 -12.61
C VAL A 73 -2.67 7.59 -11.86
N ASP A 74 -3.73 8.25 -12.34
CA ASP A 74 -4.31 9.42 -11.68
C ASP A 74 -4.69 9.12 -10.22
N HIS A 75 -5.42 8.02 -10.00
CA HIS A 75 -5.81 7.61 -8.66
C HIS A 75 -4.62 7.28 -7.76
N ARG A 76 -3.55 6.69 -8.29
CA ARG A 76 -2.34 6.41 -7.50
C ARG A 76 -1.62 7.69 -7.11
N LEU A 77 -1.53 8.67 -8.01
CA LEU A 77 -0.86 9.95 -7.73
C LEU A 77 -1.55 10.74 -6.62
N GLN A 78 -2.89 10.70 -6.57
CA GLN A 78 -3.67 11.34 -5.50
C GLN A 78 -3.45 10.69 -4.13
N ASN A 79 -3.04 9.41 -4.11
CA ASN A 79 -2.83 8.62 -2.89
C ASN A 79 -1.35 8.39 -2.57
N ILE A 80 -0.43 9.16 -3.17
CA ILE A 80 0.99 9.12 -2.78
C ILE A 80 1.10 9.76 -1.39
N PRO A 81 1.49 9.00 -0.34
CA PRO A 81 1.80 9.62 0.94
C PRO A 81 2.99 10.57 0.77
N PRO A 82 2.96 11.77 1.39
CA PRO A 82 4.08 12.70 1.31
C PRO A 82 5.35 12.01 1.81
N SER A 83 6.46 12.24 1.11
CA SER A 83 7.75 11.60 1.39
C SER A 83 8.18 11.81 2.86
N PRO A 84 8.82 10.81 3.51
CA PRO A 84 9.19 10.86 4.93
C PRO A 84 10.03 12.09 5.31
N GLN A 85 10.76 12.66 4.34
CA GLN A 85 11.67 13.79 4.54
C GLN A 85 10.93 15.07 4.98
N ILE A 86 9.68 15.28 4.53
CA ILE A 86 8.92 16.50 4.84
C ILE A 86 8.48 16.50 6.32
N GLN A 87 8.24 15.33 6.91
CA GLN A 87 7.78 15.22 8.31
C GLN A 87 8.94 15.41 9.28
N ASP A 88 10.13 14.88 8.97
CA ASP A 88 11.33 15.06 9.81
C ASP A 88 11.80 16.51 9.84
N GLU A 89 11.74 17.24 8.72
CA GLU A 89 12.09 18.66 8.66
C GLU A 89 11.10 19.54 9.42
N ALA A 90 9.79 19.28 9.27
CA ALA A 90 8.74 19.97 10.03
C ALA A 90 8.90 19.73 11.54
N GLN A 91 9.20 18.50 11.97
CA GLN A 91 9.40 18.17 13.38
C GLN A 91 10.67 18.85 13.94
N ARG A 92 11.77 18.89 13.16
CA ARG A 92 13.01 19.57 13.55
C ARG A 92 12.81 21.08 13.71
N GLN A 93 12.04 21.71 12.84
CA GLN A 93 11.74 23.14 12.93
C GLN A 93 10.90 23.47 14.17
N ILE A 94 9.87 22.68 14.48
CA ILE A 94 9.01 22.87 15.66
C ILE A 94 9.82 22.71 16.96
N VAL A 95 10.70 21.70 17.05
CA VAL A 95 11.56 21.47 18.23
C VAL A 95 12.58 22.60 18.42
N SER A 96 13.12 23.15 17.33
CA SER A 96 14.07 24.28 17.41
C SER A 96 13.40 25.56 17.92
N GLN A 97 12.19 25.87 17.48
CA GLN A 97 11.44 27.05 17.92
C GLN A 97 10.97 26.91 19.38
N GLY A 98 10.57 25.72 19.81
CA GLY A 98 10.19 25.45 21.20
C GLY A 98 11.33 25.67 22.20
N ASN A 99 12.55 25.29 21.85
CA ASN A 99 13.73 25.49 22.71
C ASN A 99 14.17 26.95 22.82
N ILE A 100 14.05 27.75 21.75
CA ILE A 100 14.40 29.18 21.79
C ILE A 100 13.46 29.96 22.72
N VAL A 101 12.16 29.63 22.71
CA VAL A 101 11.17 30.25 23.60
C VAL A 101 11.40 29.86 25.06
N ALA A 102 11.80 28.62 25.33
CA ALA A 102 12.11 28.13 26.68
C ALA A 102 13.38 28.78 27.27
N LEU A 103 14.40 29.02 26.44
CA LEU A 103 15.64 29.68 26.86
C LEU A 103 15.45 31.18 27.17
N LYS A 104 14.58 31.87 26.41
CA LYS A 104 14.29 33.29 26.65
C LYS A 104 13.55 33.56 27.97
N LYS A 105 12.81 32.58 28.50
CA LYS A 105 12.12 32.69 29.80
C LYS A 105 13.02 32.46 31.02
N ARG A 106 14.24 31.93 30.84
CA ARG A 106 15.14 31.55 31.94
C ARG A 106 16.21 32.61 32.27
N GLY A 107 16.31 33.67 31.47
CA GLY A 107 17.26 34.78 31.67
C GLY A 107 16.58 36.08 32.08
N ARG A 108 16.11 36.20 33.33
CA ARG A 108 15.84 37.51 33.96
C ARG A 108 16.48 37.50 35.36
N PRO A 109 17.73 37.97 35.52
CA PRO A 109 18.32 38.11 36.85
C PRO A 109 17.58 39.21 37.61
N GLY A 110 17.07 38.85 38.79
CA GLY A 110 16.52 39.79 39.76
C GLY A 110 17.57 40.82 40.18
N LYS A 111 17.14 42.07 40.28
CA LYS A 111 17.94 43.19 40.78
C LYS A 111 18.39 42.90 42.21
N ILE A 112 19.70 42.80 42.44
CA ILE A 112 20.29 43.06 43.75
C ILE A 112 20.52 44.57 43.79
N LYS A 113 19.67 45.30 44.51
CA LYS A 113 19.97 46.64 45.00
C LYS A 113 20.15 46.53 46.50
N GLU A 114 21.38 46.75 46.95
CA GLU A 114 21.76 47.73 47.99
C GLU A 114 23.08 47.31 48.63
N ALA A 115 24.14 48.03 48.24
CA ALA A 115 25.27 48.29 49.10
C ALA A 115 25.93 49.62 48.66
N VAL A 116 25.81 50.60 49.56
CA VAL A 116 26.69 51.76 49.81
C VAL A 116 26.46 53.05 49.01
N GLY A 117 26.07 54.10 49.74
CA GLY A 117 26.22 55.50 49.34
C GLY A 117 25.61 56.52 50.34
N VAL A 118 26.44 56.93 51.31
CA VAL A 118 26.33 58.09 52.24
C VAL A 118 25.46 57.94 53.49
#